data_AF-G5K0P7-F1
#
_entry.id   AF-G5K0P7-F1
#
_cell.length_a   1.000
_cell.length_b   1.000
_cell.length_c   1.000
_cell.angle_alpha   90.00
_cell.angle_beta   90.00
_cell.angle_gamma   90.00
#
_symmetry.space_group_name_H-M   'P 1'
#
loop_
_entity.id
_entity.type
_entity.pdbx_description
1 polymer ?
#
loop_
_entity_poly.entity_id
_entity_poly.type
_entity_poly.pdbx_seq_one_letter_code
_entity_poly.pdbx_strand_id
1 'polypeptide(L)'
;MTPEQQNELSSALTSQTSNATLAAKEILTNLQMIKEGLTSLSTQDATAPFVTLKESVAQIASQSNQALPASSTALLELSQGLTKVHTGLSDQALPATHQLANGLVQLDGKNEAVLSGISNLSNGASQLNNHTGQLLSGNKQLLEGSHQLSGASIQLADGSQSLTSGLTALSTGLTELDHSLSKASQQLSLISVTKDNAKKVAKPLTLSKSDTDKVKTNGIAMAPYMIAVSLMVVALSTNVIFANSLSGRPVNSKWDWAKQKLVINGFISTVSSFILYFAIQLLGFEANHSIKTLAFIVLSGWTLMALVTALVGWDDRYGSFASLIMLLLQVGASGGSYPIELSGAFFRYLHPFLPMSYIVSGLRQTISLRGHIGTEVSILTGFLIAFMLIGLVIYRPKSNA
;
A
#
# COMPACT_ATOMS: atom_id res chain seq x y z
N MET A 1 -47.19 -22.56 -59.84
CA MET A 1 -48.02 -22.40 -61.05
C MET A 1 -48.53 -20.98 -61.06
N THR A 2 -48.30 -20.25 -62.15
CA THR A 2 -48.88 -18.90 -62.29
C THR A 2 -50.40 -19.03 -62.52
N PRO A 3 -51.19 -17.98 -62.22
CA PRO A 3 -52.63 -17.96 -62.51
C PRO A 3 -52.95 -18.25 -63.98
N GLU A 4 -52.07 -17.83 -64.90
CA GLU A 4 -52.18 -18.11 -66.34
C GLU A 4 -52.05 -19.60 -66.64
N GLN A 5 -51.10 -20.31 -66.03
CA GLN A 5 -50.93 -21.76 -66.20
C GLN A 5 -52.11 -22.55 -65.62
N GLN A 6 -52.72 -22.09 -64.53
CA GLN A 6 -53.93 -22.69 -63.97
C GLN A 6 -55.14 -22.48 -64.88
N ASN A 7 -55.27 -21.30 -65.48
CA ASN A 7 -56.33 -21.00 -66.44
C ASN A 7 -56.17 -21.78 -67.76
N GLU A 8 -54.95 -21.96 -68.27
CA GLU A 8 -54.69 -22.72 -69.48
C GLU A 8 -55.02 -24.22 -69.28
N LEU A 9 -54.62 -24.79 -68.14
CA LEU A 9 -54.96 -26.18 -67.76
C LEU A 9 -56.48 -26.36 -67.55
N SER A 10 -57.12 -25.41 -66.87
CA SER A 10 -58.57 -25.38 -66.66
C SER A 10 -59.32 -25.30 -68.00
N SER A 11 -58.86 -24.44 -68.92
CA SER A 11 -59.48 -24.26 -70.23
C SER A 11 -59.35 -25.52 -71.11
N ALA A 12 -58.19 -26.19 -71.08
CA ALA A 12 -57.99 -27.46 -71.78
C ALA A 12 -58.84 -28.62 -71.21
N LEU A 13 -59.15 -28.60 -69.91
CA LEU A 13 -60.01 -29.62 -69.29
C LEU A 13 -61.51 -29.40 -69.52
N THR A 14 -61.93 -28.15 -69.75
CA THR A 14 -63.36 -27.78 -69.77
C THR A 14 -63.94 -27.58 -71.16
N SER A 15 -63.12 -27.45 -72.21
CA SER A 15 -63.58 -27.09 -73.56
C SER A 15 -64.05 -28.25 -74.46
N GLN A 16 -64.36 -29.43 -73.93
CA GLN A 16 -64.81 -30.56 -74.75
C GLN A 16 -66.02 -31.32 -74.16
N THR A 17 -67.21 -30.73 -74.23
CA THR A 17 -68.33 -31.54 -74.74
C THR A 17 -68.04 -31.79 -76.21
N SER A 18 -67.24 -32.83 -76.47
CA SER A 18 -66.83 -33.13 -77.84
C SER A 18 -68.07 -33.34 -78.70
N ASN A 19 -68.02 -32.91 -79.96
CA ASN A 19 -69.03 -33.27 -80.96
C ASN A 19 -69.29 -34.79 -80.99
N ALA A 20 -68.30 -35.58 -80.54
CA ALA A 20 -68.40 -37.01 -80.33
C ALA A 20 -69.39 -37.43 -79.23
N THR A 21 -69.43 -36.72 -78.10
CA THR A 21 -70.37 -36.99 -77.00
C THR A 21 -71.82 -36.69 -77.42
N LEU A 22 -72.03 -35.61 -78.18
CA LEU A 22 -73.32 -35.27 -78.75
C LEU A 22 -73.75 -36.30 -79.82
N ALA A 23 -72.86 -36.64 -80.76
CA ALA A 23 -73.13 -37.63 -81.80
C ALA A 23 -73.34 -39.06 -81.23
N ALA A 24 -72.63 -39.45 -80.16
CA ALA A 24 -72.86 -40.72 -79.47
C ALA A 24 -74.25 -40.80 -78.82
N LYS A 25 -74.74 -39.68 -78.25
CA LYS A 25 -76.08 -39.59 -77.67
C LYS A 25 -77.17 -39.68 -78.74
N GLU A 26 -76.94 -39.09 -79.91
CA GLU A 26 -77.84 -39.22 -81.06
C GLU A 26 -77.85 -40.62 -81.67
N ILE A 27 -76.70 -41.30 -81.79
CA ILE A 27 -76.63 -42.72 -82.20
C ILE A 27 -77.48 -43.58 -81.27
N LEU A 28 -77.41 -43.35 -79.95
CA LEU A 28 -78.17 -44.08 -78.95
C LEU A 28 -79.69 -43.86 -79.11
N THR A 29 -80.09 -42.63 -79.44
CA THR A 29 -81.47 -42.26 -79.75
C THR A 29 -81.96 -42.93 -81.03
N ASN A 30 -81.13 -42.97 -82.08
CA ASN A 30 -81.46 -43.63 -83.34
C ASN A 30 -81.50 -45.16 -83.23
N LEU A 31 -80.67 -45.77 -82.37
CA LEU A 31 -80.76 -47.20 -82.04
C LEU A 31 -82.10 -47.54 -81.35
N GLN A 32 -82.64 -46.63 -80.54
CA GLN A 32 -83.98 -46.78 -79.96
C GLN A 32 -85.07 -46.70 -81.05
N MET A 33 -84.98 -45.75 -81.98
CA MET A 33 -85.91 -45.67 -83.11
C MET A 33 -85.86 -46.91 -84.02
N ILE A 34 -84.67 -47.48 -84.27
CA ILE A 34 -84.54 -48.77 -84.97
C ILE A 34 -85.23 -49.89 -84.21
N LYS A 35 -85.05 -49.98 -82.90
CA LYS A 35 -85.69 -50.99 -82.05
C LYS A 35 -87.23 -50.89 -82.12
N GLU A 36 -87.76 -49.67 -82.12
CA GLU A 36 -89.19 -49.37 -82.26
C GLU A 36 -89.70 -49.69 -83.68
N GLY A 37 -88.93 -49.35 -84.72
CA GLY A 37 -89.23 -49.71 -86.11
C GLY A 37 -89.26 -51.23 -86.33
N LEU A 38 -88.27 -51.96 -85.81
CA LEU A 38 -88.17 -53.43 -85.94
C LEU A 38 -89.32 -54.15 -85.21
N THR A 39 -89.78 -53.61 -84.08
CA THR A 39 -90.96 -54.14 -83.36
C THR A 39 -92.26 -53.89 -84.14
N SER A 40 -92.36 -52.77 -84.87
CA SER A 40 -93.52 -52.47 -85.73
C SER A 40 -93.57 -53.27 -87.05
N LEU A 41 -92.43 -53.78 -87.56
CA LEU A 41 -92.40 -54.71 -88.71
C LEU A 41 -93.01 -56.09 -88.41
N SER A 42 -93.19 -56.44 -87.13
CA SER A 42 -93.89 -57.65 -86.70
C SER A 42 -95.42 -57.59 -86.93
N THR A 43 -95.96 -56.43 -87.30
CA THR A 43 -97.39 -56.18 -87.48
C THR A 43 -97.71 -55.75 -88.92
N GLN A 44 -97.94 -56.73 -89.80
CA GLN A 44 -98.68 -56.76 -91.07
C GLN A 44 -98.67 -55.62 -92.12
N ASP A 45 -97.97 -54.50 -91.95
CA ASP A 45 -97.81 -53.48 -93.00
C ASP A 45 -96.35 -53.02 -93.14
N ALA A 46 -95.69 -53.44 -94.22
CA ALA A 46 -94.23 -53.48 -94.32
C ALA A 46 -93.59 -52.23 -94.95
N THR A 47 -94.36 -51.21 -95.33
CA THR A 47 -93.85 -50.08 -96.15
C THR A 47 -93.37 -48.88 -95.33
N ALA A 48 -94.18 -48.35 -94.41
CA ALA A 48 -93.79 -47.22 -93.57
C ALA A 48 -92.68 -47.56 -92.55
N PRO A 49 -92.71 -48.71 -91.84
CA PRO A 49 -91.64 -49.08 -90.91
C PRO A 49 -90.28 -49.26 -91.59
N PHE A 50 -90.27 -49.70 -92.86
CA PHE A 50 -89.05 -49.90 -93.62
C PHE A 50 -88.39 -48.58 -94.03
N VAL A 51 -89.19 -47.54 -94.32
CA VAL A 51 -88.66 -46.18 -94.59
C VAL A 51 -88.06 -45.59 -93.32
N THR A 52 -88.75 -45.69 -92.18
CA THR A 52 -88.24 -45.22 -90.88
C THR A 52 -86.96 -45.97 -90.46
N LEU A 53 -86.91 -47.28 -90.69
CA LEU A 53 -85.72 -48.09 -90.45
C LEU A 53 -84.55 -47.65 -91.35
N LYS A 54 -84.80 -47.41 -92.63
CA LYS A 54 -83.79 -46.95 -93.59
C LYS A 54 -83.24 -45.58 -93.23
N GLU A 55 -84.10 -44.64 -92.82
CA GLU A 55 -83.70 -43.31 -92.37
C GLU A 55 -82.91 -43.36 -91.06
N SER A 56 -83.34 -44.17 -90.10
CA SER A 56 -82.63 -44.34 -88.82
C SER A 56 -81.26 -44.98 -89.00
N VAL A 57 -81.13 -46.00 -89.86
CA VAL A 57 -79.83 -46.61 -90.21
C VAL A 57 -78.92 -45.61 -90.92
N ALA A 58 -79.46 -44.79 -91.84
CA ALA A 58 -78.69 -43.75 -92.53
C ALA A 58 -78.22 -42.65 -91.57
N GLN A 59 -79.05 -42.25 -90.60
CA GLN A 59 -78.66 -41.29 -89.57
C GLN A 59 -77.61 -41.86 -88.61
N ILE A 60 -77.73 -43.13 -88.18
CA ILE A 60 -76.68 -43.80 -87.39
C ILE A 60 -75.37 -43.84 -88.16
N ALA A 61 -75.40 -44.18 -89.45
CA ALA A 61 -74.19 -44.19 -90.27
C ALA A 61 -73.55 -42.80 -90.36
N SER A 62 -74.36 -41.76 -90.57
CA SER A 62 -73.89 -40.37 -90.65
C SER A 62 -73.32 -39.86 -89.31
N GLN A 63 -74.01 -40.12 -88.20
CA GLN A 63 -73.55 -39.71 -86.87
C GLN A 63 -72.36 -40.54 -86.39
N SER A 64 -72.29 -41.83 -86.71
CA SER A 64 -71.11 -42.66 -86.42
C SER A 64 -69.89 -42.14 -87.18
N ASN A 65 -70.08 -41.71 -88.44
CA ASN A 65 -69.04 -41.06 -89.24
C ASN A 65 -68.61 -39.69 -88.70
N GLN A 66 -69.38 -39.05 -87.81
CA GLN A 66 -68.97 -37.82 -87.12
C GLN A 66 -68.39 -38.10 -85.72
N ALA A 67 -68.98 -39.04 -84.98
CA ALA A 67 -68.60 -39.38 -83.61
C ALA A 67 -67.23 -40.07 -83.54
N LEU A 68 -66.93 -40.98 -84.46
CA LEU A 68 -65.67 -41.72 -84.45
C LEU A 68 -64.47 -40.81 -84.73
N PRO A 69 -64.46 -39.94 -85.76
CA PRO A 69 -63.38 -38.97 -85.96
C PRO A 69 -63.27 -37.96 -84.81
N ALA A 70 -64.39 -37.49 -84.27
CA ALA A 70 -64.38 -36.53 -83.16
C ALA A 70 -63.83 -37.16 -81.86
N SER A 71 -64.19 -38.42 -81.55
CA SER A 71 -63.66 -39.15 -80.39
C SER A 71 -62.16 -39.44 -80.57
N SER A 72 -61.76 -39.81 -81.78
CA SER A 72 -60.36 -40.03 -82.12
C SER A 72 -59.55 -38.75 -81.97
N THR A 73 -60.10 -37.60 -82.39
CA THR A 73 -59.46 -36.28 -82.22
C THR A 73 -59.34 -35.88 -80.75
N ALA A 74 -60.40 -36.07 -79.95
CA ALA A 74 -60.38 -35.78 -78.52
C ALA A 74 -59.38 -36.68 -77.76
N LEU A 75 -59.29 -37.97 -78.11
CA LEU A 75 -58.29 -38.88 -77.53
C LEU A 75 -56.86 -38.50 -77.95
N LEU A 76 -56.66 -38.02 -79.18
CA LEU A 76 -55.37 -37.50 -79.64
C LEU A 76 -54.99 -36.21 -78.89
N GLU A 77 -55.91 -35.28 -78.71
CA GLU A 77 -55.68 -34.04 -77.96
C GLU A 77 -55.43 -34.30 -76.48
N LEU A 78 -56.17 -35.23 -75.86
CA LEU A 78 -55.92 -35.65 -74.48
C LEU A 78 -54.55 -36.33 -74.34
N SER A 79 -54.19 -37.20 -75.28
CA SER A 79 -52.86 -37.83 -75.33
C SER A 79 -51.75 -36.79 -75.48
N GLN A 80 -51.93 -35.81 -76.36
CA GLN A 80 -51.01 -34.69 -76.52
C GLN A 80 -50.93 -33.81 -75.27
N GLY A 81 -52.07 -33.53 -74.62
CA GLY A 81 -52.14 -32.77 -73.37
C GLY A 81 -51.44 -33.49 -72.23
N LEU A 82 -51.68 -34.79 -72.05
CA LEU A 82 -50.99 -35.63 -71.07
C LEU A 82 -49.49 -35.71 -71.36
N THR A 83 -49.10 -35.76 -72.64
CA THR A 83 -47.69 -35.71 -73.04
C THR A 83 -47.07 -34.36 -72.66
N LYS A 84 -47.74 -33.23 -72.91
CA LYS A 84 -47.28 -31.89 -72.49
C LYS A 84 -47.17 -31.74 -70.98
N VAL A 85 -48.10 -32.32 -70.22
CA VAL A 85 -48.04 -32.34 -68.75
C VAL A 85 -46.88 -33.21 -68.29
N HIS A 86 -46.70 -34.39 -68.89
CA HIS A 86 -45.59 -35.28 -68.57
C HIS A 86 -44.23 -34.63 -68.86
N THR A 87 -44.05 -34.00 -70.02
CA THR A 87 -42.81 -33.28 -70.36
C THR A 87 -42.60 -32.06 -69.48
N GLY A 88 -43.65 -31.28 -69.19
CA GLY A 88 -43.55 -30.15 -68.25
C GLY A 88 -43.12 -30.59 -66.84
N LEU A 89 -43.62 -31.74 -66.36
CA LEU A 89 -43.26 -32.26 -65.05
C LEU A 89 -41.86 -32.92 -65.03
N SER A 90 -41.58 -33.74 -66.04
CA SER A 90 -40.33 -34.52 -66.16
C SER A 90 -39.14 -33.66 -66.55
N ASP A 91 -39.31 -32.76 -67.53
CA ASP A 91 -38.20 -32.04 -68.15
C ASP A 91 -37.97 -30.66 -67.53
N GLN A 92 -38.96 -30.10 -66.84
CA GLN A 92 -38.84 -28.76 -66.23
C GLN A 92 -38.97 -28.80 -64.71
N ALA A 93 -40.12 -29.26 -64.19
CA ALA A 93 -40.40 -29.14 -62.75
C ALA A 93 -39.44 -29.99 -61.89
N LEU A 94 -39.22 -31.26 -62.26
CA LEU A 94 -38.34 -32.15 -61.50
C LEU A 94 -36.87 -31.69 -61.54
N PRO A 95 -36.27 -31.35 -62.70
CA PRO A 95 -34.91 -30.79 -62.74
C PRO A 95 -34.79 -29.46 -62.00
N ALA A 96 -35.79 -28.58 -62.07
CA ALA A 96 -35.78 -27.32 -61.33
C ALA A 96 -35.78 -27.55 -59.81
N THR A 97 -36.56 -28.51 -59.30
CA THR A 97 -36.53 -28.87 -57.87
C THR A 97 -35.19 -29.48 -57.45
N HIS A 98 -34.54 -30.29 -58.29
CA HIS A 98 -33.20 -30.78 -58.02
C HIS A 98 -32.14 -29.66 -58.03
N GLN A 99 -32.22 -28.71 -58.97
CA GLN A 99 -31.35 -27.54 -58.99
C GLN A 99 -31.54 -26.68 -57.74
N LEU A 100 -32.78 -26.48 -57.30
CA LEU A 100 -33.08 -25.75 -56.07
C LEU A 100 -32.52 -26.46 -54.84
N ALA A 101 -32.70 -27.78 -54.73
CA ALA A 101 -32.14 -28.58 -53.64
C ALA A 101 -30.60 -28.50 -53.61
N ASN A 102 -29.95 -28.64 -54.76
CA ASN A 102 -28.50 -28.49 -54.89
C ASN A 102 -28.03 -27.07 -54.54
N GLY A 103 -28.79 -26.05 -54.92
CA GLY A 103 -28.55 -24.66 -54.57
C GLY A 103 -28.63 -24.43 -53.06
N LEU A 104 -29.62 -25.03 -52.38
CA LEU A 104 -29.73 -24.98 -50.92
C LEU A 104 -28.55 -25.66 -50.22
N VAL A 105 -28.13 -26.83 -50.68
CA VAL A 105 -26.95 -27.54 -50.13
C VAL A 105 -25.67 -26.71 -50.31
N GLN A 106 -25.49 -26.09 -51.48
CA GLN A 106 -24.35 -25.18 -51.70
C GLN A 106 -24.41 -23.94 -50.82
N LEU A 107 -25.61 -23.37 -50.62
CA LEU A 107 -25.80 -22.20 -49.76
C LEU A 107 -25.48 -22.54 -48.30
N ASP A 108 -25.92 -23.71 -47.83
CA ASP A 108 -25.64 -24.21 -46.48
C ASP A 108 -24.14 -24.38 -46.24
N GLY A 109 -23.43 -25.06 -47.16
CA GLY A 109 -21.97 -25.21 -47.07
C GLY A 109 -21.22 -23.87 -47.15
N LYS A 110 -21.71 -22.89 -47.92
CA LYS A 110 -21.16 -21.53 -47.92
C LYS A 110 -21.43 -20.79 -46.61
N ASN A 111 -22.59 -20.97 -45.99
CA ASN A 111 -22.90 -20.42 -44.68
C ASN A 111 -22.00 -21.01 -43.59
N GLU A 112 -21.75 -22.32 -43.59
CA GLU A 112 -20.80 -22.95 -42.68
C GLU A 112 -19.39 -22.37 -42.84
N ALA A 113 -18.94 -22.19 -44.09
CA ALA A 113 -17.64 -21.57 -44.37
C ALA A 113 -17.56 -20.12 -43.87
N VAL A 114 -18.64 -19.33 -44.02
CA VAL A 114 -18.71 -17.97 -43.49
C VAL A 114 -18.67 -17.96 -41.97
N LEU A 115 -19.42 -18.84 -41.30
CA LEU A 115 -19.41 -18.96 -39.83
C LEU A 115 -18.02 -19.35 -39.31
N SER A 116 -17.34 -20.27 -39.99
CA SER A 116 -15.95 -20.64 -39.69
C SER A 116 -15.00 -19.46 -39.90
N GLY A 117 -15.15 -18.70 -40.99
CA GLY A 117 -14.39 -17.49 -41.26
C GLY A 117 -14.56 -16.41 -40.19
N ILE A 118 -15.78 -16.18 -39.72
CA ILE A 118 -16.08 -15.24 -38.62
C ILE A 118 -15.45 -15.70 -37.31
N SER A 119 -15.55 -17.00 -36.99
CA SER A 119 -14.91 -17.57 -35.80
C SER A 119 -13.38 -17.38 -35.84
N ASN A 120 -12.76 -17.66 -36.98
CA ASN A 120 -11.32 -17.45 -37.18
C ASN A 120 -10.93 -15.98 -37.05
N LEU A 121 -11.72 -15.06 -37.61
CA LEU A 121 -11.49 -13.63 -37.47
C LEU A 121 -11.60 -13.17 -36.00
N SER A 122 -12.61 -13.65 -35.27
CA SER A 122 -12.79 -13.36 -33.84
C SER A 122 -11.62 -13.88 -32.99
N ASN A 123 -11.14 -15.09 -33.29
CA ASN A 123 -9.97 -15.66 -32.64
C ASN A 123 -8.71 -14.84 -32.95
N GLY A 124 -8.50 -14.45 -34.22
CA GLY A 124 -7.39 -13.59 -34.62
C GLY A 124 -7.43 -12.21 -33.95
N ALA A 125 -8.60 -11.58 -33.85
CA ALA A 125 -8.77 -10.31 -33.14
C ALA A 125 -8.47 -10.45 -31.63
N SER A 126 -8.91 -11.55 -31.01
CA SER A 126 -8.63 -11.84 -29.60
C SER A 126 -7.13 -12.06 -29.36
N GLN A 127 -6.46 -12.80 -30.26
CA GLN A 127 -5.02 -12.97 -30.23
C GLN A 127 -4.31 -11.62 -30.39
N LEU A 128 -4.69 -10.79 -31.35
CA LEU A 128 -4.11 -9.47 -31.57
C LEU A 128 -4.23 -8.57 -30.34
N ASN A 129 -5.39 -8.57 -29.69
CA ASN A 129 -5.62 -7.82 -28.45
C ASN A 129 -4.68 -8.30 -27.32
N ASN A 130 -4.54 -9.61 -27.16
CA ASN A 130 -3.63 -10.19 -26.16
C ASN A 130 -2.16 -9.82 -26.43
N HIS A 131 -1.69 -9.95 -27.67
CA HIS A 131 -0.32 -9.57 -28.04
C HIS A 131 -0.09 -8.05 -27.89
N THR A 132 -1.09 -7.23 -28.15
CA THR A 132 -1.02 -5.77 -27.91
C THR A 132 -0.88 -5.47 -26.42
N GLY A 133 -1.61 -6.18 -25.55
CA GLY A 133 -1.47 -6.09 -24.09
C GLY A 133 -0.07 -6.51 -23.60
N GLN A 134 0.49 -7.57 -24.18
CA GLN A 134 1.87 -8.01 -23.91
C GLN A 134 2.89 -6.96 -24.37
N LEU A 135 2.72 -6.39 -25.56
CA LEU A 135 3.59 -5.35 -26.10
C LEU A 135 3.57 -4.08 -25.23
N LEU A 136 2.39 -3.66 -24.76
CA LEU A 136 2.24 -2.52 -23.85
C LEU A 136 2.94 -2.80 -22.52
N SER A 137 2.82 -4.02 -21.99
CA SER A 137 3.50 -4.43 -20.76
C SER A 137 5.02 -4.43 -20.93
N GLY A 138 5.53 -4.97 -22.05
CA GLY A 138 6.95 -4.93 -22.38
C GLY A 138 7.49 -3.50 -22.54
N ASN A 139 6.72 -2.60 -23.15
CA ASN A 139 7.09 -1.18 -23.24
C ASN A 139 7.16 -0.50 -21.87
N LYS A 140 6.24 -0.82 -20.94
CA LYS A 140 6.31 -0.31 -19.56
C LYS A 140 7.56 -0.80 -18.84
N GLN A 141 7.89 -2.09 -18.97
CA GLN A 141 9.12 -2.65 -18.40
C GLN A 141 10.37 -2.01 -19.00
N LEU A 142 10.39 -1.76 -20.31
CA LEU A 142 11.49 -1.07 -20.99
C LEU A 142 11.66 0.37 -20.47
N LEU A 143 10.56 1.11 -20.30
CA LEU A 143 10.57 2.46 -19.76
C LEU A 143 11.09 2.49 -18.32
N GLU A 144 10.63 1.55 -17.48
CA GLU A 144 11.09 1.41 -16.10
C GLU A 144 12.59 1.08 -16.05
N GLY A 145 13.05 0.14 -16.87
CA GLY A 145 14.47 -0.19 -17.00
C GLY A 145 15.31 0.99 -17.49
N SER A 146 14.78 1.82 -18.39
CA SER A 146 15.44 3.04 -18.86
C SER A 146 15.60 4.08 -17.75
N HIS A 147 14.56 4.28 -16.92
CA HIS A 147 14.64 5.15 -15.74
C HIS A 147 15.64 4.63 -14.71
N GLN A 148 15.66 3.33 -14.44
CA GLN A 148 16.64 2.69 -13.55
C GLN A 148 18.07 2.89 -14.07
N LEU A 149 18.30 2.68 -15.37
CA LEU A 149 19.61 2.89 -16.00
C LEU A 149 20.05 4.35 -15.93
N SER A 150 19.12 5.29 -16.14
CA SER A 150 19.40 6.73 -16.02
C SER A 150 19.80 7.09 -14.58
N GLY A 151 19.07 6.59 -13.58
CA GLY A 151 19.39 6.77 -12.17
C GLY A 151 20.75 6.20 -11.78
N ALA A 152 21.06 4.98 -12.23
CA ALA A 152 22.35 4.34 -12.01
C ALA A 152 23.50 5.12 -12.68
N SER A 153 23.25 5.70 -13.86
CA SER A 153 24.25 6.53 -14.56
C SER A 153 24.57 7.81 -13.80
N ILE A 154 23.57 8.45 -13.17
CA ILE A 154 23.77 9.62 -12.29
C ILE A 154 24.59 9.21 -11.05
N GLN A 155 24.22 8.10 -10.40
CA GLN A 155 24.97 7.59 -9.24
C GLN A 155 26.43 7.27 -9.58
N LEU A 156 26.69 6.72 -10.76
CA LEU A 156 28.04 6.45 -11.23
C LEU A 156 28.82 7.75 -11.47
N ALA A 157 28.18 8.78 -12.04
CA ALA A 157 28.78 10.10 -12.22
C ALA A 157 29.14 10.76 -10.86
N ASP A 158 28.23 10.71 -9.88
CA ASP A 158 28.45 11.23 -8.54
C ASP A 158 29.58 10.47 -7.81
N GLY A 159 29.61 9.14 -7.96
CA GLY A 159 30.69 8.29 -7.44
C GLY A 159 32.05 8.62 -8.06
N SER A 160 32.08 8.85 -9.38
CA SER A 160 33.29 9.29 -10.10
C SER A 160 33.79 10.65 -9.59
N GLN A 161 32.88 11.63 -9.44
CA GLN A 161 33.22 12.94 -8.90
C GLN A 161 33.77 12.87 -7.46
N SER A 162 33.16 12.01 -6.64
CA SER A 162 33.61 11.75 -5.27
C SER A 162 35.01 11.12 -5.25
N LEU A 163 35.26 10.14 -6.13
CA LEU A 163 36.57 9.52 -6.29
C LEU A 163 37.64 10.53 -6.73
N THR A 164 37.34 11.36 -7.72
CA THR A 164 38.26 12.45 -8.17
C THR A 164 38.57 13.42 -7.03
N SER A 165 37.57 13.79 -6.25
CA SER A 165 37.74 14.67 -5.08
C SER A 165 38.63 14.02 -4.01
N GLY A 166 38.40 12.73 -3.73
CA GLY A 166 39.23 11.95 -2.80
C GLY A 166 40.69 11.80 -3.26
N LEU A 167 40.92 11.53 -4.55
CA LEU A 167 42.27 11.47 -5.13
C LEU A 167 42.98 12.83 -5.09
N THR A 168 42.24 13.93 -5.28
CA THR A 168 42.79 15.29 -5.18
C THR A 168 43.20 15.61 -3.73
N ALA A 169 42.36 15.25 -2.75
CA ALA A 169 42.67 15.41 -1.34
C ALA A 169 43.89 14.56 -0.93
N LEU A 170 43.97 13.31 -1.40
CA LEU A 170 45.11 12.43 -1.16
C LEU A 170 46.41 13.00 -1.75
N SER A 171 46.36 13.48 -3.01
CA SER A 171 47.51 14.12 -3.65
C SER A 171 47.98 15.34 -2.86
N THR A 172 47.05 16.18 -2.41
CA THR A 172 47.35 17.37 -1.60
C THR A 172 48.01 16.98 -0.27
N GLY A 173 47.47 15.99 0.42
CA GLY A 173 48.03 15.47 1.67
C GLY A 173 49.44 14.86 1.48
N LEU A 174 49.70 14.19 0.36
CA LEU A 174 51.04 13.70 0.01
C LEU A 174 52.03 14.84 -0.21
N THR A 175 51.62 15.93 -0.88
CA THR A 175 52.47 17.12 -1.06
C THR A 175 52.76 17.81 0.27
N GLU A 176 51.78 17.95 1.16
CA GLU A 176 52.00 18.50 2.50
C GLU A 176 52.93 17.63 3.34
N LEU A 177 52.79 16.32 3.24
CA LEU A 177 53.66 15.35 3.92
C LEU A 177 55.11 15.49 3.42
N ASP A 178 55.32 15.49 2.11
CA ASP A 178 56.64 15.65 1.49
C ASP A 178 57.32 16.96 1.93
N HIS A 179 56.57 18.07 1.91
CA HIS A 179 57.06 19.37 2.35
C HIS A 179 57.41 19.37 3.85
N SER A 180 56.61 18.71 4.68
CA SER A 180 56.85 18.58 6.11
C SER A 180 58.08 17.71 6.41
N LEU A 181 58.26 16.59 5.69
CA LEU A 181 59.47 15.76 5.82
C LEU A 181 60.71 16.53 5.35
N SER A 182 60.62 17.28 4.26
CA SER A 182 61.72 18.12 3.77
C SER A 182 62.12 19.19 4.78
N LYS A 183 61.13 19.88 5.39
CA LYS A 183 61.38 20.83 6.49
C LYS A 183 62.01 20.15 7.70
N ALA A 184 61.50 18.99 8.11
CA ALA A 184 62.05 18.22 9.23
C ALA A 184 63.50 17.81 8.95
N SER A 185 63.81 17.34 7.73
CA SER A 185 65.16 16.99 7.29
C SER A 185 66.12 18.19 7.34
N GLN A 186 65.69 19.36 6.84
CA GLN A 186 66.47 20.60 6.91
C GLN A 186 66.69 21.07 8.35
N GLN A 187 65.68 20.99 9.21
CA GLN A 187 65.83 21.32 10.63
C GLN A 187 66.78 20.36 11.34
N LEU A 188 66.73 19.07 10.99
CA LEU A 188 67.62 18.05 11.55
C LEU A 188 69.07 18.23 11.08
N SER A 189 69.31 18.69 9.84
CA SER A 189 70.66 18.96 9.34
C SER A 189 71.29 20.22 9.95
N LEU A 190 70.47 21.20 10.36
CA LEU A 190 70.90 22.38 11.13
C LEU A 190 71.29 22.02 12.57
N ILE A 191 70.78 20.91 13.11
CA ILE A 191 71.21 20.35 14.39
C ILE A 191 72.40 19.42 14.12
N SER A 192 73.58 20.01 13.98
CA SER A 192 74.83 19.26 14.15
C SER A 192 74.77 18.51 15.48
N VAL A 193 74.70 17.18 15.42
CA VAL A 193 74.83 16.31 16.59
C VAL A 193 76.29 16.31 17.01
N THR A 194 76.73 17.43 17.56
CA THR A 194 77.94 17.48 18.38
C THR A 194 77.70 16.67 19.66
N LYS A 195 78.76 16.05 20.20
CA LYS A 195 78.71 15.23 21.44
C LYS A 195 77.98 15.93 22.60
N ASP A 196 77.99 17.26 22.64
CA ASP A 196 77.29 18.06 23.65
C ASP A 196 75.77 18.15 23.45
N ASN A 197 75.27 18.16 22.20
CA ASN A 197 73.84 18.15 21.91
C ASN A 197 73.23 16.77 22.20
N ALA A 198 73.96 15.69 21.87
CA ALA A 198 73.56 14.33 22.23
C ALA A 198 73.45 14.14 23.75
N LYS A 199 74.34 14.75 24.55
CA LYS A 199 74.25 14.77 26.02
C LYS A 199 73.06 15.57 26.57
N LYS A 200 72.59 16.60 25.85
CA LYS A 200 71.39 17.38 26.24
C LYS A 200 70.09 16.64 25.90
N VAL A 201 70.03 15.91 24.79
CA VAL A 201 68.89 15.05 24.41
C VAL A 201 68.82 13.78 25.28
N ALA A 202 69.97 13.23 25.67
CA ALA A 202 70.07 12.07 26.57
C ALA A 202 69.96 12.42 28.06
N LYS A 203 69.90 13.72 28.42
CA LYS A 203 69.57 14.13 29.79
C LYS A 203 68.08 13.85 29.99
N PRO A 204 67.68 13.01 30.98
CA PRO A 204 66.27 12.78 31.23
C PRO A 204 65.59 14.12 31.46
N LEU A 205 64.50 14.38 30.72
CA LEU A 205 63.64 15.52 31.01
C LEU A 205 63.17 15.37 32.45
N THR A 206 63.71 16.19 33.35
CA THR A 206 63.08 16.42 34.65
C THR A 206 61.80 17.17 34.38
N LEU A 207 60.73 16.41 34.11
CA LEU A 207 59.37 16.91 34.02
C LEU A 207 59.04 17.55 35.37
N SER A 208 59.13 18.88 35.43
CA SER A 208 58.54 19.66 36.52
C SER A 208 57.03 19.60 36.34
N LYS A 209 56.41 18.55 36.90
CA LYS A 209 54.96 18.38 36.90
C LYS A 209 54.39 19.17 38.07
N SER A 210 53.90 20.38 37.81
CA SER A 210 52.98 21.05 38.72
C SER A 210 51.60 20.44 38.51
N ASP A 211 51.26 19.47 39.35
CA ASP A 211 49.92 18.91 39.42
C ASP A 211 49.13 19.76 40.41
N THR A 212 48.35 20.71 39.90
CA THR A 212 47.47 21.57 40.70
C THR A 212 46.25 20.84 41.23
N ASP A 213 45.97 19.62 40.75
CA ASP A 213 44.72 18.89 40.94
C ASP A 213 44.99 17.46 41.48
N LYS A 214 45.95 17.34 42.39
CA LYS A 214 46.38 16.06 42.97
C LYS A 214 45.41 15.55 44.03
N VAL A 215 44.69 14.47 43.74
CA VAL A 215 43.85 13.75 44.72
C VAL A 215 44.60 12.59 45.37
N LYS A 216 44.53 12.48 46.71
CA LYS A 216 45.27 11.49 47.52
C LYS A 216 44.80 10.04 47.30
N THR A 217 43.50 9.81 47.06
CA THR A 217 42.89 8.47 46.96
C THR A 217 41.70 8.46 45.99
N ASN A 218 41.36 7.28 45.46
CA ASN A 218 40.19 7.09 44.58
C ASN A 218 38.85 7.49 45.24
N GLY A 219 38.76 7.44 46.57
CA GLY A 219 37.54 7.81 47.30
C GLY A 219 37.15 9.30 47.14
N ILE A 220 38.14 10.17 46.92
CA ILE A 220 37.90 11.61 46.72
C ILE A 220 37.15 11.87 45.40
N ALA A 221 37.39 11.04 44.37
CA ALA A 221 36.68 11.15 43.09
C ALA A 221 35.18 10.80 43.20
N MET A 222 34.81 9.94 44.16
CA MET A 222 33.42 9.52 44.41
C MET A 222 32.71 10.39 45.45
N ALA A 223 33.43 11.21 46.22
CA ALA A 223 32.87 12.05 47.26
C ALA A 223 31.76 13.01 46.77
N PRO A 224 31.88 13.71 45.62
CA PRO A 224 30.81 14.54 45.06
C PRO A 224 29.46 13.81 44.97
N TYR A 225 29.49 12.56 44.54
CA TYR A 225 28.32 11.72 44.35
C TYR A 225 27.70 11.31 45.69
N MET A 226 28.51 10.82 46.62
CA MET A 226 28.03 10.39 47.95
C MET A 226 27.48 11.55 48.78
N ILE A 227 28.07 12.73 48.66
CA ILE A 227 27.58 13.96 49.30
C ILE A 227 26.19 14.30 48.76
N ALA A 228 26.02 14.31 47.43
CA ALA A 228 24.73 14.63 46.80
C ALA A 228 23.63 13.64 47.20
N VAL A 229 23.94 12.34 47.21
CA VAL A 229 23.02 11.28 47.66
C VAL A 229 22.65 11.47 49.12
N SER A 230 23.62 11.73 50.00
CA SER A 230 23.37 11.92 51.44
C SER A 230 22.44 13.11 51.71
N LEU A 231 22.66 14.24 51.04
CA LEU A 231 21.80 15.42 51.15
C LEU A 231 20.37 15.14 50.68
N MET A 232 20.21 14.37 49.60
CA MET A 232 18.89 13.99 49.08
C MET A 232 18.17 13.04 50.03
N VAL A 233 18.88 12.09 50.63
CA VAL A 233 18.31 11.17 51.63
C VAL A 233 17.87 11.93 52.87
N VAL A 234 18.63 12.93 53.34
CA VAL A 234 18.21 13.82 54.43
C VAL A 234 16.95 14.58 54.04
N ALA A 235 16.89 15.13 52.82
CA ALA A 235 15.70 15.83 52.32
C ALA A 235 14.45 14.93 52.31
N LEU A 236 14.59 13.70 51.80
CA LEU A 236 13.52 12.70 51.77
C LEU A 236 13.07 12.31 53.19
N SER A 237 14.02 11.92 54.04
CA SER A 237 13.75 11.51 55.42
C SER A 237 13.05 12.62 56.20
N THR A 238 13.54 13.87 56.09
CA THR A 238 12.95 15.03 56.74
C THR A 238 11.50 15.24 56.32
N ASN A 239 11.21 15.22 55.02
CA ASN A 239 9.85 15.47 54.54
C ASN A 239 8.88 14.31 54.80
N VAL A 240 9.37 13.07 54.91
CA VAL A 240 8.54 11.90 55.25
C VAL A 240 8.24 11.85 56.75
N ILE A 241 9.26 12.02 57.60
CA ILE A 241 9.11 11.97 59.07
C ILE A 241 8.31 13.17 59.56
N PHE A 242 8.59 14.35 59.01
CA PHE A 242 7.95 15.61 59.39
C PHE A 242 6.92 16.07 58.35
N ALA A 243 6.24 15.11 57.72
CA ALA A 243 5.15 15.37 56.79
C ALA A 243 4.09 16.27 57.47
N ASN A 244 3.68 15.88 58.68
CA ASN A 244 2.86 16.69 59.59
C ASN A 244 3.73 17.75 60.29
N SER A 245 3.29 19.01 60.31
CA SER A 245 4.07 20.15 60.82
C SER A 245 4.54 19.93 62.27
N LEU A 246 5.84 20.12 62.57
CA LEU A 246 6.39 20.05 63.93
C LEU A 246 5.72 21.02 64.90
N SER A 247 5.20 22.14 64.41
CA SER A 247 4.72 23.23 65.28
C SER A 247 3.34 22.97 65.88
N GLY A 248 2.60 21.97 65.37
CA GLY A 248 1.19 21.75 65.70
C GLY A 248 0.23 22.91 65.37
N ARG A 249 0.72 24.02 64.78
CA ARG A 249 -0.11 25.18 64.41
C ARG A 249 -0.90 24.90 63.12
N PRO A 250 -2.17 25.34 63.03
CA PRO A 250 -2.95 25.22 61.82
C PRO A 250 -2.34 26.08 60.71
N VAL A 251 -2.30 25.51 59.50
CA VAL A 251 -1.79 26.17 58.29
C VAL A 251 -2.97 26.76 57.54
N ASN A 252 -3.12 28.09 57.59
CA ASN A 252 -4.31 28.77 57.07
C ASN A 252 -4.17 29.23 55.61
N SER A 253 -2.94 29.34 55.09
CA SER A 253 -2.64 29.78 53.72
C SER A 253 -1.45 29.04 53.13
N LYS A 254 -1.39 28.96 51.80
CA LYS A 254 -0.24 28.39 51.06
C LYS A 254 1.08 29.10 51.40
N TRP A 255 1.01 30.39 51.69
CA TRP A 255 2.17 31.19 52.10
C TRP A 255 2.64 30.89 53.51
N ASP A 256 1.72 30.58 54.43
CA ASP A 256 2.07 30.19 55.80
C ASP A 256 2.71 28.81 55.82
N TRP A 257 2.18 27.88 55.00
CA TRP A 257 2.80 26.58 54.75
C TRP A 257 4.23 26.73 54.24
N ALA A 258 4.41 27.53 53.19
CA ALA A 258 5.71 27.72 52.53
C ALA A 258 6.74 28.34 53.48
N LYS A 259 6.36 29.38 54.24
CA LYS A 259 7.24 30.00 55.26
C LYS A 259 7.66 28.99 56.32
N GLN A 260 6.69 28.22 56.83
CA GLN A 260 6.96 27.24 57.88
C GLN A 260 7.90 26.13 57.39
N LYS A 261 7.64 25.57 56.21
CA LYS A 261 8.49 24.53 55.62
C LYS A 261 9.86 25.09 55.24
N LEU A 262 9.94 26.30 54.70
CA LEU A 262 11.22 26.93 54.38
C LEU A 262 12.08 27.12 55.63
N VAL A 263 11.51 27.59 56.73
CA VAL A 263 12.26 27.78 57.99
C VAL A 263 12.74 26.45 58.56
N ILE A 264 11.84 25.47 58.71
CA ILE A 264 12.18 24.18 59.34
C ILE A 264 13.11 23.37 58.42
N ASN A 265 12.72 23.16 57.17
CA ASN A 265 13.50 22.36 56.22
C ASN A 265 14.80 23.07 55.84
N GLY A 266 14.81 24.40 55.74
CA GLY A 266 16.03 25.18 55.51
C GLY A 266 17.00 25.11 56.69
N PHE A 267 16.50 25.14 57.93
CA PHE A 267 17.33 24.92 59.11
C PHE A 267 17.93 23.52 59.14
N ILE A 268 17.10 22.47 58.97
CA ILE A 268 17.56 21.08 58.95
C ILE A 268 18.55 20.84 57.81
N SER A 269 18.26 21.36 56.62
CA SER A 269 19.16 21.28 55.46
C SER A 269 20.51 21.91 55.78
N THR A 270 20.52 23.13 56.30
CA THR A 270 21.75 23.84 56.68
C THR A 270 22.54 23.04 57.70
N VAL A 271 21.92 22.64 58.82
CA VAL A 271 22.59 21.85 59.87
C VAL A 271 23.14 20.53 59.31
N SER A 272 22.36 19.82 58.49
CA SER A 272 22.81 18.56 57.87
C SER A 272 23.97 18.75 56.90
N SER A 273 24.02 19.86 56.15
CA SER A 273 25.12 20.20 55.26
C SER A 273 26.41 20.48 56.04
N PHE A 274 26.33 21.17 57.19
CA PHE A 274 27.48 21.36 58.09
C PHE A 274 27.94 20.04 58.71
N ILE A 275 27.01 19.24 59.24
CA ILE A 275 27.32 17.92 59.82
C ILE A 275 28.01 17.05 58.77
N LEU A 276 27.47 16.99 57.55
CA LEU A 276 28.04 16.21 56.46
C LEU A 276 29.45 16.70 56.10
N TYR A 277 29.66 18.02 55.99
CA TYR A 277 30.97 18.60 55.69
C TYR A 277 32.02 18.30 56.77
N PHE A 278 31.67 18.44 58.05
CA PHE A 278 32.59 18.10 59.14
C PHE A 278 32.82 16.58 59.25
N ALA A 279 31.80 15.76 59.01
CA ALA A 279 31.92 14.31 59.02
C ALA A 279 32.90 13.82 57.95
N ILE A 280 32.83 14.34 56.72
CA ILE A 280 33.81 13.97 55.69
C ILE A 280 35.22 14.48 56.02
N GLN A 281 35.36 15.67 56.61
CA GLN A 281 36.65 16.20 57.06
C GLN A 281 37.31 15.27 58.10
N LEU A 282 36.52 14.73 59.04
CA LEU A 282 36.99 13.76 60.05
C LEU A 282 37.46 12.44 59.43
N LEU A 283 36.94 12.07 58.26
CA LEU A 283 37.37 10.90 57.48
C LEU A 283 38.65 11.17 56.67
N GLY A 284 39.33 12.30 56.88
CA GLY A 284 40.57 12.67 56.19
C GLY A 284 40.34 13.25 54.79
N PHE A 285 39.14 13.76 54.52
CA PHE A 285 38.81 14.42 53.26
C PHE A 285 39.33 15.87 53.24
N GLU A 286 40.15 16.19 52.24
CA GLU A 286 40.64 17.55 51.99
C GLU A 286 40.14 18.02 50.62
N ALA A 287 39.38 19.13 50.60
CA ALA A 287 38.97 19.79 49.38
C ALA A 287 39.94 20.89 48.99
N ASN A 288 40.33 20.95 47.72
CA ASN A 288 41.17 22.03 47.15
C ASN A 288 40.61 23.42 47.50
N HIS A 289 39.28 23.57 47.51
CA HIS A 289 38.60 24.83 47.82
C HIS A 289 37.58 24.66 48.96
N SER A 290 38.08 24.43 50.18
CA SER A 290 37.29 24.13 51.39
C SER A 290 36.06 25.03 51.60
N ILE A 291 36.21 26.36 51.54
CA ILE A 291 35.08 27.30 51.75
C ILE A 291 34.05 27.20 50.62
N LYS A 292 34.51 27.10 49.36
CA LYS A 292 33.60 26.96 48.21
C LYS A 292 32.85 25.63 48.28
N THR A 293 33.51 24.55 48.69
CA THR A 293 32.87 23.24 48.89
C THR A 293 31.77 23.33 49.95
N LEU A 294 32.04 23.90 51.12
CA LEU A 294 31.03 24.06 52.16
C LEU A 294 29.82 24.88 51.68
N ALA A 295 30.06 26.05 51.08
CA ALA A 295 28.99 26.91 50.55
C ALA A 295 28.16 26.17 49.50
N PHE A 296 28.81 25.39 48.63
CA PHE A 296 28.14 24.63 47.59
C PHE A 296 27.35 23.43 48.15
N ILE A 297 27.82 22.75 49.20
CA ILE A 297 27.08 21.71 49.92
C ILE A 297 25.81 22.29 50.57
N VAL A 298 25.86 23.50 51.12
CA VAL A 298 24.68 24.17 51.67
C VAL A 298 23.66 24.49 50.56
N LEU A 299 24.09 25.10 49.45
CA LEU A 299 23.21 25.38 48.31
C LEU A 299 22.58 24.10 47.73
N SER A 300 23.40 23.05 47.60
CA SER A 300 22.96 21.74 47.12
C SER A 300 21.91 21.12 48.04
N GLY A 301 22.14 21.20 49.36
CA GLY A 301 21.22 20.73 50.38
C GLY A 301 19.87 21.45 50.28
N TRP A 302 19.88 22.78 50.13
CA TRP A 302 18.66 23.57 49.99
C TRP A 302 17.90 23.23 48.71
N THR A 303 18.61 23.06 47.60
CA THR A 303 18.01 22.73 46.30
C THR A 303 17.30 21.38 46.34
N LEU A 304 17.97 20.34 46.88
CA LEU A 304 17.41 19.01 47.01
C LEU A 304 16.28 18.98 48.05
N MET A 305 16.42 19.72 49.14
CA MET A 305 15.37 19.89 50.14
C MET A 305 14.11 20.54 49.53
N ALA A 306 14.26 21.57 48.71
CA ALA A 306 13.14 22.22 48.02
C ALA A 306 12.47 21.27 47.02
N LEU A 307 13.24 20.50 46.24
CA LEU A 307 12.71 19.48 45.33
C LEU A 307 11.82 18.48 46.05
N VAL A 308 12.33 17.87 47.13
CA VAL A 308 11.55 16.88 47.89
C VAL A 308 10.35 17.53 48.58
N THR A 309 10.52 18.72 49.15
CA THR A 309 9.43 19.46 49.81
C THR A 309 8.30 19.76 48.82
N ALA A 310 8.62 20.09 47.56
CA ALA A 310 7.63 20.32 46.52
C ALA A 310 6.88 19.03 46.15
N LEU A 311 7.60 17.91 46.00
CA LEU A 311 7.00 16.62 45.66
C LEU A 311 6.12 16.08 46.79
N VAL A 312 6.60 16.07 48.03
CA VAL A 312 5.83 15.63 49.20
C VAL A 312 4.70 16.59 49.53
N GLY A 313 4.88 17.90 49.28
CA GLY A 313 3.84 18.91 49.45
C GLY A 313 2.63 18.74 48.52
N TRP A 314 2.79 18.00 47.41
CA TRP A 314 1.69 17.60 46.55
C TRP A 314 0.78 16.55 47.21
N ASP A 315 1.39 15.49 47.73
CA ASP A 315 0.76 14.42 48.47
C ASP A 315 1.82 13.68 49.31
N ASP A 316 1.52 13.39 50.58
CA ASP A 316 2.53 12.79 51.48
C ASP A 316 2.94 11.37 51.04
N ARG A 317 2.00 10.57 50.51
CA ARG A 317 2.24 9.16 50.14
C ARG A 317 2.82 9.05 48.75
N TYR A 318 2.18 9.70 47.77
CA TYR A 318 2.63 9.65 46.38
C TYR A 318 3.86 10.53 46.14
N GLY A 319 3.96 11.67 46.83
CA GLY A 319 5.10 12.57 46.72
C GLY A 319 6.38 12.00 47.33
N SER A 320 6.28 11.25 48.44
CA SER A 320 7.43 10.53 49.00
C SER A 320 7.89 9.40 48.09
N PHE A 321 6.95 8.64 47.51
CA PHE A 321 7.26 7.63 46.49
C PHE A 321 7.90 8.25 45.24
N ALA A 322 7.37 9.36 44.73
CA ALA A 322 7.94 10.09 43.60
C ALA A 322 9.36 10.62 43.91
N SER A 323 9.59 11.09 45.14
CA SER A 323 10.91 11.54 45.59
C SER A 323 11.93 10.40 45.64
N LEU A 324 11.50 9.18 46.01
CA LEU A 324 12.34 7.97 45.94
C LEU A 324 12.71 7.61 44.50
N ILE A 325 11.75 7.66 43.57
CA ILE A 325 12.02 7.46 42.13
C ILE A 325 12.98 8.54 41.62
N MET A 326 12.76 9.80 41.99
CA MET A 326 13.65 10.91 41.61
C MET A 326 15.06 10.74 42.16
N LEU A 327 15.23 10.18 43.36
CA LEU A 327 16.55 9.83 43.90
C LEU A 327 17.23 8.75 43.03
N LEU A 328 16.51 7.68 42.66
CA LEU A 328 17.05 6.61 41.80
C LEU A 328 17.46 7.13 40.42
N LEU A 329 16.63 7.98 39.81
CA LEU A 329 16.93 8.60 38.51
C LEU A 329 18.16 9.52 38.59
N GLN A 330 18.28 10.31 39.65
CA GLN A 330 19.42 11.20 39.87
C GLN A 330 20.72 10.45 40.13
N VAL A 331 20.64 9.32 40.86
CA VAL A 331 21.78 8.45 41.07
C VAL A 331 22.35 7.96 39.74
N GLY A 332 21.51 7.47 38.82
CA GLY A 332 21.95 6.97 37.51
C GLY A 332 22.37 8.06 36.53
N ALA A 333 21.76 9.25 36.61
CA ALA A 333 21.97 10.32 35.65
C ALA A 333 22.99 11.38 36.07
N SER A 334 23.59 11.32 37.27
CA SER A 334 24.45 12.40 37.80
C SER A 334 25.92 12.34 37.39
N GLY A 335 26.36 11.29 36.68
CA GLY A 335 27.76 11.12 36.29
C GLY A 335 28.72 10.93 37.48
N GLY A 336 28.19 10.46 38.61
CA GLY A 336 28.90 10.34 39.88
C GLY A 336 29.88 9.17 39.96
N SER A 337 29.42 7.95 39.67
CA SER A 337 30.25 6.73 39.70
C SER A 337 31.10 6.56 38.44
N TYR A 338 30.53 6.92 37.28
CA TYR A 338 31.17 6.88 35.98
C TYR A 338 30.83 8.15 35.19
N PRO A 339 31.68 8.58 34.24
CA PRO A 339 31.35 9.64 33.31
C PRO A 339 29.98 9.40 32.64
N ILE A 340 29.18 10.46 32.51
CA ILE A 340 27.83 10.35 31.95
C ILE A 340 27.85 9.85 30.50
N GLU A 341 28.94 10.07 29.78
CA GLU A 341 29.19 9.64 28.42
C GLU A 341 29.18 8.11 28.28
N LEU A 342 29.52 7.38 29.35
CA LEU A 342 29.50 5.92 29.41
C LEU A 342 28.13 5.34 29.81
N SER A 343 27.18 6.21 30.18
CA SER A 343 25.83 5.78 30.55
C SER A 343 24.92 5.60 29.32
N GLY A 344 23.86 4.82 29.46
CA GLY A 344 22.87 4.61 28.39
C GLY A 344 22.20 5.91 27.93
N ALA A 345 21.65 5.90 26.72
CA ALA A 345 21.03 7.07 26.09
C ALA A 345 19.95 7.74 26.96
N PHE A 346 19.15 6.93 27.67
CA PHE A 346 18.13 7.41 28.61
C PHE A 346 18.71 8.34 29.70
N PHE A 347 19.78 7.93 30.39
CA PHE A 347 20.39 8.73 31.45
C PHE A 347 21.12 9.96 30.92
N ARG A 348 21.76 9.84 29.74
CA ARG A 348 22.39 10.99 29.06
C ARG A 348 21.40 12.08 28.69
N TYR A 349 20.21 11.70 28.22
CA TYR A 349 19.14 12.66 27.91
C TYR A 349 18.57 13.31 29.17
N LEU A 350 18.43 12.54 30.26
CA LEU A 350 17.88 13.04 31.52
C LEU A 350 18.86 13.91 32.33
N HIS A 351 20.17 13.65 32.21
CA HIS A 351 21.25 14.33 32.95
C HIS A 351 21.10 15.86 33.10
N PRO A 352 20.85 16.67 32.05
CA PRO A 352 20.75 18.12 32.17
C PRO A 352 19.50 18.63 32.90
N PHE A 353 18.48 17.79 33.12
CA PHE A 353 17.23 18.19 33.78
C PHE A 353 17.24 17.95 35.28
N LEU A 354 18.33 17.39 35.81
CA LEU A 354 18.41 16.93 37.19
C LEU A 354 19.41 17.77 38.00
N PRO A 355 19.00 18.30 39.16
CA PRO A 355 19.88 19.14 39.98
C PRO A 355 21.11 18.36 40.46
N MET A 356 20.97 17.05 40.77
CA MET A 356 22.10 16.22 41.23
C MET A 356 23.27 16.18 40.24
N SER A 357 23.03 16.29 38.93
CA SER A 357 24.10 16.34 37.92
C SER A 357 24.99 17.57 38.09
N TYR A 358 24.39 18.73 38.34
CA TYR A 358 25.11 19.98 38.59
C TYR A 358 25.75 19.99 39.98
N ILE A 359 25.15 19.34 40.97
CA ILE A 359 25.74 19.15 42.29
C ILE A 359 27.04 18.33 42.17
N VAL A 360 27.00 17.20 41.46
CA VAL A 360 28.20 16.35 41.26
C VAL A 360 29.28 17.09 40.48
N SER A 361 28.93 17.83 39.42
CA SER A 361 29.88 18.65 38.66
C SER A 361 30.54 19.74 39.53
N GLY A 362 29.75 20.55 40.23
CA GLY A 362 30.25 21.66 41.02
C GLY A 362 31.04 21.21 42.26
N LEU A 363 30.64 20.10 42.89
CA LEU A 363 31.42 19.47 43.94
C LEU A 363 32.77 18.97 43.41
N ARG A 364 32.81 18.33 42.24
CA ARG A 364 34.08 17.94 41.59
C ARG A 364 34.98 19.15 41.34
N GLN A 365 34.40 20.27 40.90
CA GLN A 365 35.14 21.51 40.69
C GLN A 365 35.78 22.05 41.97
N THR A 366 35.04 22.05 43.08
CA THR A 366 35.55 22.61 44.36
C THR A 366 36.47 21.65 45.12
N ILE A 367 36.24 20.34 45.00
CA ILE A 367 36.96 19.31 45.74
C ILE A 367 38.31 19.02 45.10
N SER A 368 38.36 18.82 43.78
CA SER A 368 39.53 18.25 43.11
C SER A 368 40.02 19.02 41.90
N LEU A 369 39.32 20.07 41.45
CA LEU A 369 39.70 20.85 40.27
C LEU A 369 39.85 22.35 40.62
N ARG A 370 39.72 23.20 39.59
CA ARG A 370 39.99 24.65 39.60
C ARG A 370 38.97 25.51 40.36
N GLY A 371 37.89 24.93 40.86
CA GLY A 371 36.89 25.65 41.65
C GLY A 371 36.06 26.69 40.88
N HIS A 372 35.91 26.52 39.56
CA HIS A 372 34.98 27.29 38.73
C HIS A 372 33.60 26.66 38.82
N ILE A 373 32.69 27.31 39.53
CA ILE A 373 31.32 26.80 39.81
C ILE A 373 30.22 27.79 39.44
N GLY A 374 30.53 28.84 38.67
CA GLY A 374 29.57 29.92 38.38
C GLY A 374 28.30 29.40 37.68
N THR A 375 28.48 28.53 36.71
CA THR A 375 27.38 27.90 35.97
C THR A 375 26.54 27.01 36.89
N GLU A 376 27.16 26.12 37.66
CA GLU A 376 26.47 25.21 38.58
C GLU A 376 25.70 25.96 39.67
N VAL A 377 26.30 27.03 40.23
CA VAL A 377 25.63 27.89 41.22
C VAL A 377 24.40 28.56 40.61
N SER A 378 24.51 29.11 39.40
CA SER A 378 23.39 29.78 38.73
C SER A 378 22.23 28.81 38.44
N ILE A 379 22.54 27.61 37.95
CA ILE A 379 21.55 26.58 37.61
C ILE A 379 20.89 26.03 38.87
N LEU A 380 21.65 25.72 39.92
CA LEU A 380 21.08 25.23 41.18
C LEU A 380 20.22 26.28 41.88
N THR A 381 20.61 27.55 41.82
CA THR A 381 19.78 28.65 42.31
C THR A 381 18.47 28.73 41.54
N GLY A 382 18.52 28.58 40.20
CA GLY A 382 17.33 28.47 39.35
C GLY A 382 16.42 27.30 39.75
N PHE A 383 16.97 26.11 39.94
CA PHE A 383 16.23 24.94 40.41
C PHE A 383 15.60 25.17 41.80
N LEU A 384 16.35 25.74 42.73
CA LEU A 384 15.87 26.05 44.08
C LEU A 384 14.64 26.97 44.04
N ILE A 385 14.70 28.06 43.27
CA ILE A 385 13.58 28.98 43.08
C ILE A 385 12.40 28.26 42.41
N ALA A 386 12.67 27.50 41.34
CA ALA A 386 11.63 26.76 40.61
C ALA A 386 10.90 25.76 41.52
N PHE A 387 11.62 24.96 42.31
CA PHE A 387 11.00 24.00 43.22
C PHE A 387 10.22 24.67 44.36
N MET A 388 10.69 25.81 44.88
CA MET A 388 9.90 26.59 45.85
C MET A 388 8.58 27.10 45.25
N LEU A 389 8.61 27.62 44.02
CA LEU A 389 7.40 28.07 43.32
C LEU A 389 6.44 26.92 43.02
N ILE A 390 6.97 25.80 42.52
CA ILE A 390 6.20 24.58 42.25
C ILE A 390 5.55 24.07 43.54
N GLY A 391 6.30 24.01 44.64
CA GLY A 391 5.76 23.59 45.94
C GLY A 391 4.60 24.49 46.40
N LEU A 392 4.71 25.80 46.21
CA LEU A 392 3.65 26.74 46.56
C LEU A 392 2.39 26.58 45.70
N VAL A 393 2.56 26.31 44.39
CA VAL A 393 1.44 26.12 43.46
C VAL A 393 0.72 24.79 43.75
N ILE A 394 1.49 23.71 43.87
CA ILE A 394 0.98 22.34 43.94
C ILE A 394 0.45 21.99 45.34
N TYR A 395 0.85 22.72 46.38
CA TYR A 395 0.35 22.50 47.74
C TYR A 395 -1.19 22.54 47.80
N ARG A 396 -1.76 21.48 48.39
CA ARG A 396 -3.19 21.33 48.65
C ARG A 396 -3.44 21.37 50.16
N PRO A 397 -4.24 22.32 50.68
CA PRO A 397 -4.61 22.31 52.09
C PRO A 397 -5.43 21.05 52.36
N LYS A 398 -4.99 20.24 53.34
CA LYS A 398 -5.73 19.05 53.75
C LYS A 398 -6.90 19.52 54.62
N SER A 399 -8.13 19.28 54.15
CA SER A 399 -9.31 19.37 55.02
C SER A 399 -9.20 18.26 56.05
N ASN A 400 -9.12 18.61 57.32
CA ASN A 400 -9.27 17.62 58.39
C ASN A 400 -10.66 16.99 58.23
N ALA A 401 -10.72 15.69 57.98
CA ALA A 401 -11.91 14.87 58.18
C ALA A 401 -11.79 14.22 59.56
#